data_AF-A0A509L012-F1
#
_entry.id   AF-A0A509L012-F1
#
_cell.length_a   1.000
_cell.length_b   1.000
_cell.length_c   1.000
_cell.angle_alpha   90.00
_cell.angle_beta   90.00
_cell.angle_gamma   90.00
#
_symmetry.space_group_name_H-M   'P 1'
#
loop_
_entity.id
_entity.type
_entity.pdbx_description
1 polymer ?
#
loop_
_entity_poly.entity_id
_entity_poly.type
_entity_poly.pdbx_seq_one_letter_code
_entity_poly.pdbx_strand_id
1 'polypeptide(L)'
;MKENHILFPISHEALEELEWINIRKGENDIGYAFSEPSVDWPNATSGSTDAEDENQIVRDADLWIQLKEKFIYIRYFAVRDDEDTFRGTLEVSQDITDIRSLQGERRLLNWDVE
;
A
#
# COMPACT_ATOMS: atom_id res chain seq x y z
N MET A 1 -18.56 -6.34 1.33
CA MET A 1 -17.50 -6.00 0.36
C MET A 1 -16.21 -6.71 0.78
N LYS A 2 -15.24 -6.94 -0.12
CA LYS A 2 -14.00 -7.69 0.23
C LYS A 2 -13.20 -7.03 1.37
N GLU A 3 -13.27 -5.71 1.46
CA GLU A 3 -12.60 -4.90 2.48
C GLU A 3 -13.01 -5.30 3.92
N ASN A 4 -14.33 -5.27 4.22
CA ASN A 4 -14.86 -5.60 5.55
C ASN A 4 -14.69 -7.05 5.99
N HIS A 5 -14.53 -7.98 5.05
CA HIS A 5 -14.57 -9.41 5.35
C HIS A 5 -13.25 -10.14 5.11
N ILE A 6 -12.26 -9.48 4.51
CA ILE A 6 -10.98 -10.09 4.16
C ILE A 6 -9.82 -9.15 4.52
N LEU A 7 -9.85 -7.91 4.02
CA LEU A 7 -8.70 -7.01 4.18
C LEU A 7 -8.55 -6.45 5.60
N PHE A 8 -9.65 -6.04 6.25
CA PHE A 8 -9.56 -5.54 7.63
C PHE A 8 -9.08 -6.60 8.64
N PRO A 9 -9.61 -7.84 8.64
CA PRO A 9 -9.10 -8.88 9.52
C PRO A 9 -7.61 -9.19 9.29
N ILE A 10 -7.17 -9.28 8.03
CA ILE A 10 -5.76 -9.55 7.70
C ILE A 10 -4.87 -8.41 8.15
N SER A 11 -5.27 -7.15 7.93
CA SER A 11 -4.48 -5.98 8.35
C SER A 11 -4.34 -5.92 9.88
N HIS A 12 -5.37 -6.35 10.62
CA HIS A 12 -5.32 -6.41 12.07
C HIS A 12 -4.42 -7.52 12.62
N GLU A 13 -4.30 -8.64 11.90
CA GLU A 13 -3.41 -9.75 12.25
C GLU A 13 -1.96 -9.51 11.80
N ALA A 14 -1.76 -8.78 10.71
CA ALA A 14 -0.44 -8.61 10.07
C ALA A 14 0.33 -7.38 10.54
N LEU A 15 -0.35 -6.32 10.99
CA LEU A 15 0.28 -5.04 11.32
C LEU A 15 0.36 -4.81 12.84
N GLU A 16 1.56 -4.47 13.32
CA GLU A 16 1.81 -4.06 14.69
C GLU A 16 1.37 -2.61 14.94
N GLU A 17 1.16 -2.23 16.21
CA GLU A 17 0.72 -0.89 16.60
C GLU A 17 1.65 0.22 16.07
N LEU A 18 2.95 -0.03 16.02
CA LEU A 18 3.93 0.92 15.49
C LEU A 18 3.80 1.10 13.96
N GLU A 19 3.42 0.05 13.24
CA GLU A 19 3.20 0.11 11.80
C GLU A 19 1.95 0.92 11.47
N TRP A 20 0.87 0.77 12.26
CA TRP A 20 -0.31 1.63 12.17
C TRP A 20 0.02 3.10 12.42
N ILE A 21 0.89 3.40 13.38
CA ILE A 21 1.36 4.77 13.64
C ILE A 21 2.11 5.33 12.43
N ASN A 22 2.95 4.53 11.78
CA ASN A 22 3.70 4.97 10.59
C ASN A 22 2.80 5.16 9.37
N ILE A 23 1.83 4.25 9.15
CA ILE A 23 0.81 4.39 8.10
C ILE A 23 0.05 5.70 8.29
N ARG A 24 -0.39 5.98 9.52
CA ARG A 24 -1.11 7.22 9.89
C ARG A 24 -0.29 8.49 9.61
N LYS A 25 1.02 8.48 9.84
CA LYS A 25 1.90 9.61 9.51
C LYS A 25 1.94 9.85 7.99
N GLY A 26 1.98 8.79 7.19
CA GLY A 26 1.95 8.87 5.73
C GLY A 26 0.59 9.27 5.13
N GLU A 27 -0.51 9.16 5.89
CA GLU A 27 -1.83 9.60 5.42
C GLU A 27 -1.90 11.12 5.16
N ASN A 28 -1.12 11.92 5.89
CA ASN A 28 -1.06 13.37 5.67
C ASN A 28 -0.38 13.74 4.34
N ASP A 29 0.50 12.88 3.82
CA ASP A 29 1.15 13.08 2.51
C ASP A 29 0.21 12.76 1.34
N ILE A 30 -0.78 11.90 1.58
CA ILE A 30 -1.80 11.47 0.62
C ILE A 30 -2.98 12.45 0.62
N GLY A 31 -3.25 13.09 1.76
CA GLY A 31 -4.38 13.99 1.96
C GLY A 31 -5.73 13.28 1.97
N TYR A 32 -6.77 13.95 2.46
CA TYR A 32 -8.11 13.38 2.55
C TYR A 32 -9.01 13.95 1.46
N ALA A 33 -9.71 13.06 0.74
CA ALA A 33 -10.55 13.45 -0.40
C ALA A 33 -11.73 14.37 -0.02
N PHE A 34 -12.19 14.38 1.24
CA PHE A 34 -13.41 15.09 1.65
C PHE A 34 -13.31 15.83 3.00
N SER A 35 -12.51 15.36 3.95
CA SER A 35 -12.24 16.07 5.22
C SER A 35 -11.06 15.46 5.95
N GLU A 36 -10.21 16.30 6.54
CA GLU A 36 -9.20 15.85 7.48
C GLU A 36 -9.86 15.28 8.75
N PRO A 37 -9.41 14.13 9.24
CA PRO A 37 -9.89 13.54 10.48
C PRO A 37 -9.56 14.47 11.64
N SER A 38 -10.59 14.83 12.40
CA SER A 38 -10.50 15.81 13.49
C SER A 38 -9.78 15.32 14.75
N VAL A 39 -9.19 14.12 14.74
CA VAL A 39 -8.57 13.47 15.89
C VAL A 39 -7.23 12.88 15.50
N ASP A 40 -6.18 13.31 16.19
CA ASP A 40 -4.86 12.69 16.14
C ASP A 40 -4.82 11.45 17.03
N TRP A 41 -4.68 10.30 16.40
CA TRP A 41 -4.39 9.01 17.04
C TRP A 41 -2.88 8.73 16.93
N PRO A 42 -2.22 8.18 17.98
CA PRO A 42 -2.79 7.64 19.21
C PRO A 42 -2.92 8.65 20.36
N ASN A 43 -2.34 9.85 20.24
CA ASN A 43 -2.28 10.80 21.34
C ASN A 43 -3.02 12.10 21.02
N ALA A 44 -4.29 12.14 21.41
CA ALA A 44 -5.01 13.37 21.66
C ALA A 44 -4.47 14.03 22.95
N THR A 45 -3.25 14.57 22.93
CA THR A 45 -2.81 15.60 23.88
C THR A 45 -1.68 16.43 23.26
N SER A 46 -1.97 17.72 23.15
CA SER A 46 -1.13 18.81 22.67
C SER A 46 0.32 18.79 23.16
N GLY A 47 1.25 18.97 22.22
CA GLY A 47 2.48 19.72 22.43
C GLY A 47 3.77 18.91 22.39
N SER A 48 4.36 18.79 21.20
CA SER A 48 5.78 19.07 20.98
C SER A 48 6.08 19.03 19.47
N THR A 49 6.23 20.23 18.90
CA THR A 49 6.98 20.50 17.69
C THR A 49 8.37 19.91 17.83
N ASP A 50 8.72 18.87 17.07
CA ASP A 50 10.13 18.48 16.91
C ASP A 50 10.32 17.86 15.51
N ALA A 51 11.06 18.62 14.69
CA ALA A 51 11.81 18.26 13.49
C ALA A 51 11.17 17.23 12.53
N GLU A 52 10.64 17.76 11.43
CA GLU A 52 10.39 17.05 10.17
C GLU A 52 11.64 16.25 9.77
N ASP A 53 11.57 14.93 9.89
CA ASP A 53 12.57 14.01 9.34
C ASP A 53 12.25 13.88 7.84
N GLU A 54 12.77 14.81 7.03
CA GLU A 54 12.51 14.99 5.58
C GLU A 54 12.88 13.77 4.69
N ASN A 55 13.20 12.59 5.24
CA ASN A 55 13.99 11.61 4.53
C ASN A 55 13.36 10.23 4.29
N GLN A 56 12.03 10.10 4.24
CA GLN A 56 11.45 8.91 3.64
C GLN A 56 10.11 9.12 2.93
N ILE A 57 10.16 9.77 1.77
CA ILE A 57 9.03 9.77 0.83
C ILE A 57 8.82 8.33 0.34
N VAL A 58 7.79 7.65 0.88
CA VAL A 58 7.38 6.32 0.41
C VAL A 58 6.70 6.47 -0.95
N ARG A 59 7.29 5.87 -2.00
CA ARG A 59 6.78 5.98 -3.38
C ARG A 59 5.93 4.80 -3.80
N ASP A 60 6.24 3.63 -3.27
CA ASP A 60 5.48 2.42 -3.48
C ASP A 60 5.49 1.54 -2.23
N ALA A 61 4.46 0.72 -2.11
CA ALA A 61 4.30 -0.27 -1.06
C ALA A 61 3.69 -1.53 -1.66
N ASP A 62 4.15 -2.70 -1.22
CA ASP A 62 3.67 -3.98 -1.74
C ASP A 62 3.33 -4.97 -0.64
N LEU A 63 2.36 -5.83 -0.95
CA LEU A 63 1.97 -6.94 -0.10
C LEU A 63 1.55 -8.13 -0.95
N TRP A 64 1.60 -9.32 -0.37
CA TRP A 64 1.10 -10.54 -1.01
C TRP A 64 0.25 -11.34 -0.05
N ILE A 65 -0.80 -11.97 -0.59
CA ILE A 65 -1.71 -12.82 0.17
C ILE A 65 -1.99 -14.13 -0.57
N GLN A 66 -2.12 -15.21 0.20
CA GLN A 66 -2.64 -16.48 -0.30
C GLN A 66 -4.17 -16.43 -0.22
N LEU A 67 -4.85 -16.44 -1.37
CA LEU A 67 -6.30 -16.47 -1.48
C LEU A 67 -6.75 -17.77 -2.17
N LYS A 68 -7.05 -18.79 -1.35
CA LYS A 68 -7.33 -20.16 -1.83
C LYS A 68 -6.16 -20.70 -2.66
N GLU A 69 -6.39 -21.03 -3.92
CA GLU A 69 -5.40 -21.54 -4.87
C GLU A 69 -4.57 -20.42 -5.52
N LYS A 70 -4.95 -19.14 -5.29
CA LYS A 70 -4.31 -18.00 -5.93
C LYS A 70 -3.34 -17.31 -4.99
N PHE A 71 -2.17 -16.94 -5.49
CA PHE A 71 -1.23 -16.05 -4.81
C PHE A 71 -1.32 -14.66 -5.42
N ILE A 72 -1.91 -13.73 -4.67
CA ILE A 72 -2.18 -12.38 -5.14
C ILE A 72 -1.06 -11.46 -4.66
N TYR A 73 -0.46 -10.72 -5.58
CA TYR A 73 0.53 -9.68 -5.32
C TYR A 73 -0.09 -8.33 -5.61
N ILE A 74 -0.04 -7.42 -4.63
CA ILE A 74 -0.67 -6.11 -4.68
C ILE A 74 0.41 -5.06 -4.47
N ARG A 75 0.46 -4.06 -5.35
CA ARG A 75 1.36 -2.91 -5.25
C ARG A 75 0.56 -1.62 -5.28
N TYR A 76 0.90 -0.70 -4.41
CA TYR A 76 0.41 0.67 -4.40
C TYR A 76 1.53 1.59 -4.87
N PHE A 77 1.22 2.52 -5.76
CA PHE A 77 2.14 3.56 -6.22
C PHE A 77 1.52 4.93 -5.94
N ALA A 78 2.30 5.83 -5.34
CA ALA A 78 1.92 7.24 -5.27
C ALA A 78 2.01 7.86 -6.67
N VAL A 79 0.87 8.34 -7.19
CA VAL A 79 0.80 9.06 -8.46
C VAL A 79 1.04 10.53 -8.17
N ARG A 80 2.01 11.13 -8.87
CA ARG A 80 2.35 12.55 -8.76
C ARG A 80 2.30 13.20 -10.14
N ASP A 81 2.03 14.51 -10.20
CA ASP A 81 2.13 15.28 -11.43
C ASP A 81 3.57 15.77 -11.67
N ASP A 82 3.76 16.57 -12.73
CA ASP A 82 5.07 17.07 -13.14
C ASP A 82 5.72 18.01 -12.10
N GLU A 83 4.94 18.52 -11.14
CA GLU A 83 5.40 19.38 -10.05
C GLU A 83 5.62 18.59 -8.75
N ASP A 84 5.65 17.25 -8.83
CA ASP A 84 5.75 16.31 -7.70
C ASP A 84 4.56 16.39 -6.72
N THR A 85 3.47 17.04 -7.11
CA THR A 85 2.25 17.12 -6.29
C THR A 85 1.55 15.78 -6.30
N PHE A 86 1.22 15.26 -5.11
CA PHE A 86 0.47 14.02 -4.99
C PHE A 86 -0.93 14.14 -5.62
N ARG A 87 -1.27 13.19 -6.50
CA ARG A 87 -2.52 13.14 -7.27
C ARG A 87 -3.42 11.97 -6.91
N GLY A 88 -2.93 11.02 -6.11
CA GLY A 88 -3.67 9.83 -5.73
C GLY A 88 -2.79 8.58 -5.75
N THR A 89 -3.43 7.43 -5.58
CA THR A 89 -2.76 6.13 -5.49
C THR A 89 -3.19 5.24 -6.64
N LEU A 90 -2.22 4.61 -7.32
CA LEU A 90 -2.47 3.53 -8.28
C LEU A 90 -2.27 2.19 -7.58
N GLU A 91 -3.34 1.40 -7.47
CA GLU A 91 -3.25 0.01 -7.02
C GLU A 91 -3.14 -0.93 -8.24
N VAL A 92 -2.16 -1.83 -8.19
CA VAL A 92 -1.99 -2.92 -9.14
C VAL A 92 -2.09 -4.24 -8.39
N SER A 93 -3.14 -5.01 -8.69
CA SER A 93 -3.36 -6.35 -8.15
C SER A 93 -3.13 -7.40 -9.24
N GLN A 94 -2.20 -8.33 -9.02
CA GLN A 94 -1.87 -9.41 -9.96
C GLN A 94 -2.00 -10.78 -9.31
N ASP A 95 -2.64 -11.72 -9.99
CA ASP A 95 -2.54 -13.14 -9.68
C ASP A 95 -1.22 -13.67 -10.24
N ILE A 96 -0.25 -13.94 -9.36
CA ILE A 96 1.10 -14.36 -9.75
C ILE A 96 1.32 -15.86 -9.49
N THR A 97 0.24 -16.64 -9.36
CA THR A 97 0.32 -18.08 -9.07
C THR A 97 1.20 -18.81 -10.08
N ASP A 98 0.96 -18.59 -11.38
CA ASP A 98 1.73 -19.23 -12.44
C ASP A 98 3.16 -18.69 -12.50
N ILE A 99 3.33 -17.38 -12.28
CA ILE A 99 4.65 -16.72 -12.25
C ILE A 99 5.52 -17.32 -11.15
N ARG A 100 4.95 -17.58 -9.97
CA ARG A 100 5.65 -18.20 -8.83
C ARG A 100 6.13 -19.63 -9.13
N SER A 101 5.49 -20.31 -10.08
CA SER A 101 5.86 -21.67 -10.50
C SER A 101 6.97 -21.72 -11.55
N LEU A 102 7.30 -20.59 -12.19
CA LEU A 102 8.33 -20.54 -13.24
C LEU A 102 9.70 -20.92 -12.67
N GLN A 103 10.49 -21.64 -13.48
CA GLN A 103 11.86 -22.04 -13.17
C GLN A 103 12.76 -21.82 -14.40
N GLY A 104 14.06 -21.62 -14.18
CA GLY A 104 14.99 -21.31 -15.26
C GLY A 104 14.73 -19.95 -15.90
N GLU A 105 14.85 -19.86 -17.21
CA GLU A 105 14.68 -18.61 -17.96
C GLU A 105 13.89 -18.85 -19.26
N ARG A 106 13.07 -17.86 -19.66
CA ARG A 106 12.46 -17.79 -20.99
C ARG A 106 12.91 -16.49 -21.66
N ARG A 107 13.76 -16.61 -22.68
CA ARG A 107 14.34 -15.46 -23.40
C ARG A 107 13.62 -15.08 -24.70
N LEU A 108 12.61 -15.86 -25.09
CA LEU A 108 11.80 -15.64 -26.28
C LEU A 108 10.34 -15.42 -25.88
N LEU A 109 9.68 -14.48 -26.56
CA LEU A 109 8.25 -14.22 -26.39
C LEU A 109 7.45 -15.45 -26.83
N ASN A 110 6.50 -15.86 -25.99
CA ASN A 110 5.48 -16.84 -26.35
C ASN A 110 4.17 -16.08 -26.51
N TRP A 111 3.63 -16.07 -27.72
CA TRP A 111 2.32 -15.50 -27.99
C TRP A 111 1.30 -16.61 -27.93
N ASP A 112 0.30 -16.47 -27.08
CA ASP A 112 -0.88 -17.30 -27.14
C ASP A 112 -1.73 -16.79 -28.30
N VAL A 113 -1.52 -17.36 -29.48
CA VAL A 113 -2.38 -17.18 -30.65
C VAL A 113 -3.56 -18.14 -30.52
N GLU A 114 -4.78 -17.58 -30.44
CA GLU A 114 -6.03 -18.33 -30.60
C GLU A 114 -6.22 -18.85 -32.04
#